data_AF-A0A8T2S2Y2-F1
#
_entry.id   AF-A0A8T2S2Y2-F1
#
_cell.length_a   1.000
_cell.length_b   1.000
_cell.length_c   1.000
_cell.angle_alpha   90.00
_cell.angle_beta   90.00
_cell.angle_gamma   90.00
#
_symmetry.space_group_name_H-M   'P 1'
#
loop_
_entity.id
_entity.type
_entity.pdbx_description
1 polymer ?
#
loop_
_entity_poly.entity_id
_entity_poly.type
_entity_poly.pdbx_seq_one_letter_code
_entity_poly.pdbx_strand_id
1 'polypeptide(L)'
;MNIRSKQAFPDSNAFLQWCLEHFNVWIWSAHDLDEVNKCIDTIFPMFRRKFMDIWGRDQCFWKFSIHFKKLARFWDKNVEYGPDNTLIIDTTTYMLFYNIRRCCLTLPKMIITERLNYLSGTLCDQLWKWLIAPNRIEYANIISRLIPLDEENLSDRVVPLLLFCFLFLVMLWDG
;
A
#
# COMPACT_ATOMS: atom_id res chain seq x y z
N MET A 1 6.11 -26.92 2.32
CA MET A 1 5.66 -25.52 2.45
C MET A 1 4.46 -25.34 1.53
N ASN A 2 3.26 -25.25 2.09
CA ASN A 2 2.01 -25.32 1.34
C ASN A 2 1.73 -23.93 0.75
N ILE A 3 1.95 -23.75 -0.56
CA ILE A 3 1.67 -22.50 -1.27
C ILE A 3 0.14 -22.40 -1.37
N ARG A 4 -0.52 -21.93 -0.31
CA ARG A 4 -1.90 -21.45 -0.41
C ARG A 4 -1.92 -20.40 -1.52
N SER A 5 -2.80 -20.58 -2.50
CA SER A 5 -2.88 -19.81 -3.73
C SER A 5 -2.78 -18.30 -3.42
N LYS A 6 -1.68 -17.67 -3.83
CA LYS A 6 -1.49 -16.23 -3.76
C LYS A 6 -2.42 -15.58 -4.79
N GLN A 7 -3.70 -15.41 -4.46
CA GLN A 7 -4.65 -14.77 -5.36
C GLN A 7 -4.61 -13.26 -5.15
N ALA A 8 -4.38 -12.52 -6.25
CA ALA A 8 -4.50 -11.07 -6.25
C ALA A 8 -5.98 -10.65 -6.21
N PHE A 9 -6.24 -9.37 -5.93
CA PHE A 9 -7.59 -8.82 -6.15
C PHE A 9 -7.95 -8.97 -7.64
N PRO A 10 -9.21 -9.32 -7.98
CA PRO A 10 -9.62 -9.54 -9.36
C PRO A 10 -9.33 -8.35 -10.30
N ASP A 11 -9.41 -7.13 -9.77
CA ASP A 11 -9.22 -5.86 -10.48
C ASP A 11 -7.82 -5.24 -10.28
N SER A 12 -6.88 -5.95 -9.65
CA SER A 12 -5.56 -5.44 -9.31
C SER A 12 -4.72 -4.99 -10.51
N ASN A 13 -4.83 -5.65 -11.67
CA ASN A 13 -4.13 -5.23 -12.88
C ASN A 13 -4.66 -3.89 -13.42
N ALA A 14 -5.98 -3.70 -13.42
CA ALA A 14 -6.60 -2.46 -13.88
C ALA A 14 -6.24 -1.31 -12.94
N PHE A 15 -6.33 -1.55 -11.63
CA PHE A 15 -5.90 -0.61 -10.60
C PHE A 15 -4.43 -0.23 -10.75
N LEU A 16 -3.53 -1.22 -10.89
CA LEU A 16 -2.10 -0.96 -10.98
C LEU A 16 -1.72 -0.21 -12.26
N GLN A 17 -2.36 -0.54 -13.38
CA GLN A 17 -2.18 0.22 -14.63
C GLN A 17 -2.61 1.67 -14.43
N TRP A 18 -3.77 1.92 -13.81
CA TRP A 18 -4.21 3.28 -13.49
C TRP A 18 -3.24 4.01 -12.55
N CYS A 19 -2.74 3.34 -11.50
CA CYS A 19 -1.75 3.94 -10.61
C CYS A 19 -0.48 4.37 -11.35
N LEU A 20 0.03 3.54 -12.26
CA LEU A 20 1.24 3.81 -13.04
C LEU A 20 1.05 4.90 -14.11
N GLU A 21 -0.19 5.23 -14.47
CA GLU A 21 -0.51 6.35 -15.38
C GLU A 21 -0.53 7.70 -14.65
N HIS A 22 -0.74 7.70 -13.33
CA HIS A 22 -0.99 8.92 -12.55
C HIS A 22 0.06 9.19 -11.46
N PHE A 23 0.80 8.15 -11.07
CA PHE A 23 1.76 8.21 -9.98
C PHE A 23 3.05 7.49 -10.35
N ASN A 24 4.14 7.95 -9.75
CA ASN A 24 5.33 7.13 -9.56
C ASN A 24 5.06 6.13 -8.43
N VAL A 25 5.32 4.85 -8.71
CA VAL A 25 4.90 3.74 -7.84
C VAL A 25 6.10 2.97 -7.31
N TRP A 26 6.17 2.86 -5.98
CA TRP A 26 7.07 1.95 -5.27
C TRP A 26 6.29 0.80 -4.66
N ILE A 27 6.93 -0.36 -4.59
CA ILE A 27 6.45 -1.48 -3.78
C ILE A 27 7.19 -1.49 -2.45
N TRP A 28 6.49 -1.54 -1.30
CA TRP A 28 7.14 -1.59 0.01
C TRP A 28 6.60 -2.68 0.93
N SER A 29 7.22 -3.86 0.93
CA SER A 29 6.78 -5.01 1.73
C SER A 29 7.51 -5.15 3.06
N ALA A 30 6.85 -5.76 4.05
CA ALA A 30 7.49 -6.23 5.29
C ALA A 30 8.13 -7.63 5.16
N HIS A 31 8.05 -8.22 3.96
CA HIS A 31 8.66 -9.51 3.63
C HIS A 31 10.04 -9.36 3.01
N ASP A 32 10.78 -10.47 2.95
CA ASP A 32 12.11 -10.50 2.36
C ASP A 32 12.05 -10.18 0.86
N LEU A 33 13.01 -9.39 0.38
CA LEU A 33 12.99 -8.82 -0.97
C LEU A 33 12.90 -9.91 -2.07
N ASP A 34 13.52 -11.07 -1.86
CA ASP A 34 13.45 -12.21 -2.77
C ASP A 34 12.03 -12.77 -2.88
N GLU A 35 11.27 -12.82 -1.79
CA GLU A 35 9.88 -13.27 -1.79
C GLU A 35 8.97 -12.27 -2.50
N VAL A 36 9.23 -10.98 -2.30
CA VAL A 36 8.52 -9.88 -2.97
C VAL A 36 8.74 -9.96 -4.47
N ASN A 37 10.00 -10.10 -4.90
CA ASN A 37 10.36 -10.20 -6.31
C ASN A 37 9.68 -11.40 -6.98
N LYS A 38 9.77 -12.60 -6.38
CA LYS A 38 9.08 -13.79 -6.90
C LYS A 38 7.58 -13.57 -7.03
N CYS A 39 6.97 -12.86 -6.08
CA CYS A 39 5.55 -12.54 -6.12
C CYS A 39 5.20 -11.59 -7.27
N ILE A 40 5.97 -10.51 -7.45
CA ILE A 40 5.78 -9.57 -8.55
C ILE A 40 5.94 -10.28 -9.90
N ASP A 41 6.95 -11.12 -10.05
CA ASP A 41 7.21 -11.86 -11.29
C ASP A 41 6.09 -12.85 -11.62
N THR A 42 5.43 -13.38 -10.58
CA THR A 42 4.31 -14.33 -10.76
C THR A 42 3.00 -13.60 -11.05
N ILE A 43 2.70 -12.52 -10.32
CA ILE A 43 1.37 -11.89 -10.31
C ILE A 43 1.31 -10.69 -11.26
N PHE A 44 2.37 -9.89 -11.33
CA PHE A 44 2.43 -8.61 -12.04
C PHE A 44 3.64 -8.52 -13.00
N PRO A 45 3.96 -9.56 -13.80
CA PRO A 45 5.18 -9.60 -14.59
C PRO A 45 5.32 -8.42 -15.57
N MET A 46 4.20 -7.98 -16.15
CA MET A 46 4.19 -6.86 -17.11
C MET A 46 4.49 -5.49 -16.50
N PHE A 47 4.32 -5.35 -15.18
CA PHE A 47 4.49 -4.07 -14.47
C PHE A 47 5.85 -3.95 -13.79
N ARG A 48 6.63 -5.05 -13.68
CA ARG A 48 7.90 -5.08 -12.94
C ARG A 48 8.82 -3.90 -13.26
N ARG A 49 9.01 -3.60 -14.55
CA ARG A 49 9.92 -2.54 -15.02
C ARG A 49 9.33 -1.13 -14.95
N LYS A 50 8.05 -1.00 -14.57
CA LYS A 50 7.37 0.29 -14.42
C LYS A 50 7.39 0.79 -12.98
N PHE A 51 7.70 -0.06 -12.01
CA PHE A 51 7.93 0.39 -10.63
C PHE A 51 9.24 1.17 -10.55
N MET A 52 9.23 2.22 -9.74
CA MET A 52 10.42 3.03 -9.48
C MET A 52 11.44 2.25 -8.66
N ASP A 53 10.97 1.54 -7.63
CA ASP A 53 11.77 0.59 -6.86
C ASP A 53 10.88 -0.41 -6.10
N ILE A 54 11.50 -1.49 -5.62
CA ILE A 54 10.86 -2.56 -4.85
C ILE A 54 11.63 -2.72 -3.54
N TRP A 55 10.97 -2.40 -2.43
CA TRP A 55 11.50 -2.49 -1.08
C TRP A 55 10.91 -3.68 -0.33
N GLY A 56 11.79 -4.34 0.41
CA GLY A 56 11.43 -5.42 1.33
C GLY A 56 11.59 -5.01 2.80
N ARG A 57 11.67 -6.02 3.66
CA ARG A 57 11.76 -5.88 5.12
C ARG A 57 12.91 -4.97 5.57
N ASP A 58 14.03 -4.98 4.87
CA ASP A 58 15.23 -4.22 5.24
C ASP A 58 15.03 -2.70 5.20
N GLN A 59 14.07 -2.23 4.39
CA GLN A 59 13.71 -0.81 4.34
C GLN A 59 12.71 -0.43 5.45
N CYS A 60 12.07 -1.39 6.10
CA CYS A 60 11.21 -1.11 7.25
C CYS A 60 12.03 -0.67 8.47
N PHE A 61 11.42 0.16 9.30
CA PHE A 61 11.93 0.50 10.62
C PHE A 61 11.51 -0.58 11.63
N TRP A 62 12.49 -1.29 12.19
CA TRP A 62 12.23 -2.33 13.19
C TRP A 62 12.20 -1.72 14.60
N LYS A 63 11.07 -1.87 15.30
CA LYS A 63 10.93 -1.52 16.73
C LYS A 63 9.93 -2.45 17.40
N PHE A 64 10.13 -2.79 18.68
CA PHE A 64 9.20 -3.64 19.45
C PHE A 64 8.84 -4.96 18.75
N SER A 65 9.80 -5.59 18.06
CA SER A 65 9.57 -6.82 17.29
C SER A 65 8.58 -6.68 16.12
N ILE A 66 8.33 -5.45 15.66
CA ILE A 66 7.43 -5.12 14.55
C ILE A 66 8.19 -4.31 13.51
N HIS A 67 7.91 -4.58 12.23
CA HIS A 67 8.39 -3.78 11.10
C HIS A 67 7.37 -2.69 10.77
N PHE A 68 7.82 -1.44 10.76
CA PHE A 68 7.02 -0.27 10.41
C PHE A 68 7.50 0.35 9.11
N LYS A 69 6.58 0.86 8.31
CA LYS A 69 6.90 1.65 7.12
C LYS A 69 6.84 3.11 7.51
N LYS A 70 7.94 3.83 7.41
CA LYS A 70 8.04 5.21 7.87
C LYS A 70 8.39 6.11 6.71
N LEU A 71 7.40 6.87 6.22
CA LEU A 71 7.58 7.75 5.06
C LEU A 71 8.67 8.81 5.26
N ALA A 72 8.92 9.25 6.48
CA ALA A 72 10.07 10.12 6.75
C ALA A 72 11.41 9.52 6.28
N ARG A 73 11.63 8.20 6.46
CA ARG A 73 12.85 7.53 5.96
C ARG A 73 12.86 7.40 4.44
N PHE A 74 11.68 7.39 3.82
CA PHE A 74 11.55 7.43 2.38
C PHE A 74 11.95 8.82 1.85
N TRP A 75 11.44 9.89 2.46
CA TRP A 75 11.75 11.28 2.10
C TRP A 75 13.23 11.64 2.33
N ASP A 76 13.89 11.05 3.34
CA ASP A 76 15.34 11.22 3.56
C ASP A 76 16.17 10.75 2.35
N LYS A 77 15.66 9.80 1.55
CA LYS A 77 16.35 9.25 0.37
C LYS A 77 15.86 9.81 -0.96
N ASN A 78 14.64 10.32 -0.99
CA ASN A 78 13.97 10.82 -2.20
C ASN A 78 13.42 12.22 -1.88
N VAL A 79 14.33 13.20 -1.95
CA VAL A 79 14.14 14.56 -1.42
C VAL A 79 13.14 15.40 -2.22
N GLU A 80 12.81 14.96 -3.43
CA GLU A 80 11.76 15.50 -4.29
C GLU A 80 10.35 15.17 -3.78
N TYR A 81 10.25 14.25 -2.81
CA TYR A 81 8.99 13.82 -2.22
C TYR A 81 8.85 14.27 -0.76
N GLY A 82 7.61 14.47 -0.36
CA GLY A 82 7.22 14.93 0.96
C GLY A 82 5.76 14.59 1.27
N PRO A 83 5.24 15.09 2.41
CA PRO A 83 3.91 14.72 2.87
C PRO A 83 2.77 15.17 1.92
N ASP A 84 2.99 16.23 1.13
CA ASP A 84 1.99 16.77 0.21
C ASP A 84 1.87 15.98 -1.10
N ASN A 85 2.90 15.24 -1.50
CA ASN A 85 2.89 14.48 -2.76
C ASN A 85 3.13 12.99 -2.56
N THR A 86 3.10 12.50 -1.31
CA THR A 86 3.31 11.09 -0.98
C THR A 86 2.12 10.48 -0.27
N LEU A 87 1.69 9.31 -0.74
CA LEU A 87 0.68 8.50 -0.06
C LEU A 87 1.14 7.04 0.01
N ILE A 88 1.06 6.43 1.20
CA ILE A 88 1.27 4.99 1.38
C ILE A 88 -0.05 4.24 1.56
N ILE A 89 -0.24 3.15 0.82
CA ILE A 89 -1.40 2.28 0.95
C ILE A 89 -0.98 0.93 1.51
N ASP A 90 -1.69 0.47 2.56
CA ASP A 90 -1.40 -0.78 3.24
C ASP A 90 -2.67 -1.49 3.71
N THR A 91 -2.62 -2.81 3.85
CA THR A 91 -3.72 -3.59 4.45
C THR A 91 -3.59 -3.68 5.97
N THR A 92 -2.44 -3.28 6.52
CA THR A 92 -2.05 -3.51 7.91
C THR A 92 -1.84 -2.19 8.63
N THR A 93 -2.85 -1.75 9.39
CA THR A 93 -2.85 -0.46 10.09
C THR A 93 -1.62 -0.22 10.97
N TYR A 94 -1.19 -1.23 11.75
CA TYR A 94 -0.08 -1.04 12.69
C TYR A 94 1.25 -0.78 11.97
N MET A 95 1.46 -1.32 10.75
CA MET A 95 2.68 -1.04 9.98
C MET A 95 2.76 0.43 9.57
N LEU A 96 1.61 1.08 9.44
CA LEU A 96 1.46 2.49 9.09
C LEU A 96 1.48 3.43 10.30
N PHE A 97 1.74 2.94 11.52
CA PHE A 97 1.64 3.71 12.76
C PHE A 97 2.29 5.11 12.69
N TYR A 98 3.47 5.22 12.07
CA TYR A 98 4.20 6.49 11.95
C TYR A 98 3.66 7.45 10.87
N ASN A 99 2.68 7.05 10.09
CA ASN A 99 2.07 7.83 9.00
C ASN A 99 0.58 8.10 9.22
N ILE A 100 -0.03 7.53 10.27
CA ILE A 100 -1.44 7.70 10.60
C ILE A 100 -1.78 9.20 10.69
N ARG A 101 -2.93 9.59 10.12
CA ARG A 101 -3.45 10.97 10.07
C ARG A 101 -2.61 11.94 9.22
N ARG A 102 -1.79 11.45 8.29
CA ARG A 102 -1.02 12.31 7.37
C ARG A 102 -1.09 11.83 5.93
N CYS A 103 -0.45 10.70 5.65
CA CYS A 103 -0.09 10.32 4.28
C CYS A 103 -0.34 8.83 4.05
N CYS A 104 -1.39 8.26 4.66
CA CYS A 104 -1.63 6.82 4.54
C CYS A 104 -3.11 6.45 4.40
N LEU A 105 -3.35 5.38 3.65
CA LEU A 105 -4.63 4.69 3.57
C LEU A 105 -4.47 3.25 4.01
N THR A 106 -5.34 2.81 4.92
CA THR A 106 -5.46 1.40 5.26
C THR A 106 -6.59 0.80 4.43
N LEU A 107 -6.35 -0.25 3.66
CA LEU A 107 -7.44 -0.96 2.98
C LEU A 107 -8.26 -1.76 4.00
N PRO A 108 -9.60 -1.73 3.92
CA PRO A 108 -10.44 -2.50 4.81
C PRO A 108 -10.23 -4.01 4.61
N LYS A 109 -10.38 -4.77 5.68
CA LYS A 109 -10.52 -6.23 5.58
C LYS A 109 -11.86 -6.52 4.89
N MET A 110 -11.80 -7.16 3.73
CA MET A 110 -12.97 -7.44 2.90
C MET A 110 -13.08 -8.94 2.61
N ILE A 111 -14.30 -9.46 2.52
CA ILE A 111 -14.56 -10.80 1.98
C ILE A 111 -14.45 -10.80 0.45
N ILE A 112 -14.30 -11.97 -0.17
CA ILE A 112 -14.01 -12.10 -1.62
C ILE A 112 -15.03 -11.35 -2.49
N THR A 113 -16.31 -11.39 -2.15
CA THR A 113 -17.38 -10.73 -2.92
C THR A 113 -17.29 -9.20 -2.87
N GLU A 114 -16.83 -8.63 -1.76
CA GLU A 114 -16.65 -7.17 -1.58
C GLU A 114 -15.44 -6.63 -2.34
N ARG A 115 -14.52 -7.51 -2.72
CA ARG A 115 -13.28 -7.14 -3.43
C ARG A 115 -13.48 -6.92 -4.92
N LEU A 116 -14.63 -7.32 -5.47
CA LEU A 116 -14.95 -7.09 -6.88
C LEU A 116 -15.03 -5.59 -7.13
N ASN A 117 -14.09 -5.07 -7.94
CA ASN A 117 -14.00 -3.66 -8.34
C ASN A 117 -13.70 -2.67 -7.21
N TYR A 118 -13.28 -3.13 -6.02
CA TYR A 118 -12.96 -2.20 -4.94
C TYR A 118 -11.76 -1.33 -5.28
N LEU A 119 -10.72 -1.91 -5.88
CA LEU A 119 -9.50 -1.17 -6.19
C LEU A 119 -9.75 -0.21 -7.36
N SER A 120 -10.31 -0.72 -8.45
CA SER A 120 -10.53 0.07 -9.67
C SER A 120 -11.69 1.07 -9.57
N GLY A 121 -12.68 0.81 -8.73
CA GLY A 121 -13.78 1.71 -8.45
C GLY A 121 -13.49 2.61 -7.26
N THR A 122 -13.68 2.07 -6.05
CA THR A 122 -13.64 2.87 -4.81
C THR A 122 -12.27 3.49 -4.55
N LEU A 123 -11.19 2.72 -4.65
CA LEU A 123 -9.86 3.20 -4.30
C LEU A 123 -9.34 4.19 -5.35
N CYS A 124 -9.45 3.90 -6.66
CA CYS A 124 -9.13 4.88 -7.70
C CYS A 124 -9.87 6.20 -7.50
N ASP A 125 -11.17 6.18 -7.19
CA ASP A 125 -11.94 7.39 -6.93
C ASP A 125 -11.41 8.19 -5.73
N GLN A 126 -11.02 7.51 -4.65
CA GLN A 126 -10.41 8.15 -3.48
C GLN A 126 -9.06 8.78 -3.84
N LEU A 127 -8.25 8.10 -4.65
CA LEU A 127 -6.94 8.57 -5.08
C LEU A 127 -7.03 9.72 -6.06
N TRP A 128 -8.00 9.69 -6.96
CA TRP A 128 -8.28 10.80 -7.85
C TRP A 128 -8.69 12.06 -7.08
N LYS A 129 -9.59 11.90 -6.08
CA LYS A 129 -9.98 13.01 -5.20
C LYS A 129 -8.81 13.54 -4.38
N TRP A 130 -7.93 12.65 -3.89
CA TRP A 130 -6.70 13.05 -3.23
C TRP A 130 -5.79 13.84 -4.19
N LEU A 131 -5.62 13.37 -5.42
CA LEU A 131 -4.80 14.04 -6.43
C LEU A 131 -5.25 15.48 -6.70
N ILE A 132 -6.55 15.73 -6.81
CA ILE A 132 -7.07 17.08 -7.09
C ILE A 132 -7.30 17.92 -5.83
N ALA A 133 -7.09 17.37 -4.62
CA ALA A 133 -7.32 18.10 -3.39
C ALA A 133 -6.27 19.21 -3.20
N PRO A 134 -6.68 20.45 -2.83
CA PRO A 134 -5.74 21.54 -2.59
C PRO A 134 -4.87 21.33 -1.34
N ASN A 135 -5.37 20.56 -0.36
CA ASN A 135 -4.63 20.15 0.83
C ASN A 135 -4.67 18.62 0.95
N ARG A 136 -3.67 17.98 0.36
CA ARG A 136 -3.59 16.51 0.23
C ARG A 136 -3.36 15.80 1.54
N ILE A 137 -2.58 16.40 2.44
CA ILE A 137 -2.35 15.86 3.79
C ILE A 137 -3.67 15.84 4.56
N GLU A 138 -4.43 16.94 4.52
CA GLU A 138 -5.71 17.03 5.21
C GLU A 138 -6.73 16.06 4.61
N TYR A 139 -6.78 15.95 3.29
CA TYR A 139 -7.64 14.97 2.61
C TYR A 139 -7.29 13.55 3.05
N ALA A 140 -6.01 13.15 2.96
CA ALA A 140 -5.53 11.84 3.40
C ALA A 140 -5.85 11.56 4.87
N ASN A 141 -5.70 12.55 5.75
CA ASN A 141 -6.11 12.46 7.15
C ASN A 141 -7.63 12.22 7.29
N ILE A 142 -8.48 12.92 6.55
CA ILE A 142 -9.94 12.71 6.57
C ILE A 142 -10.28 11.29 6.12
N ILE A 143 -9.80 10.86 4.95
CA ILE A 143 -10.16 9.55 4.40
C ILE A 143 -9.56 8.39 5.22
N SER A 144 -8.40 8.58 5.86
CA SER A 144 -7.82 7.59 6.78
C SER A 144 -8.69 7.33 8.02
N ARG A 145 -9.57 8.28 8.38
CA ARG A 145 -10.50 8.15 9.52
C ARG A 145 -11.84 7.52 9.14
N LEU A 146 -12.17 7.48 7.85
CA LEU A 146 -13.42 6.88 7.38
C LEU A 146 -13.38 5.35 7.45
N ILE A 147 -12.20 4.77 7.62
CA ILE A 147 -11.99 3.32 7.69
C ILE A 147 -11.96 2.94 9.17
N PRO A 148 -12.93 2.13 9.65
CA PRO A 148 -12.98 1.73 11.05
C PRO A 148 -11.66 1.06 11.45
N LEU A 149 -11.10 1.51 12.57
CA LEU A 149 -10.00 0.82 13.22
C LEU A 149 -10.59 -0.40 13.95
N ASP A 150 -10.75 -1.53 13.26
CA ASP A 150 -11.22 -2.75 13.93
C ASP A 150 -10.25 -3.16 15.04
N GLU A 151 -10.78 -3.42 16.24
CA GLU A 151 -10.02 -3.85 17.43
C GLU A 151 -9.29 -5.19 17.18
N GLU A 152 -9.78 -6.02 16.27
CA GLU A 152 -9.12 -7.26 15.83
C GLU A 152 -7.76 -7.03 15.14
N ASN A 153 -7.50 -5.82 14.63
CA ASN A 153 -6.20 -5.49 14.01
C ASN A 153 -5.02 -5.48 15.00
N LEU A 154 -5.29 -5.57 16.31
CA LEU A 154 -4.27 -5.64 17.37
C LEU A 154 -3.98 -7.08 17.83
N SER A 155 -4.84 -8.06 17.49
CA SER A 155 -4.79 -9.42 18.05
C SER A 155 -4.52 -10.53 17.04
N ASP A 156 -4.27 -10.22 15.76
CA ASP A 156 -4.14 -11.18 14.64
C ASP A 156 -2.95 -12.17 14.79
N ARG A 157 -3.11 -13.13 15.71
CA ARG A 157 -2.51 -14.45 15.61
C ARG A 157 -3.43 -15.26 14.69
N VAL A 158 -3.01 -15.39 13.43
CA VAL A 158 -3.58 -16.34 12.45
C VAL A 158 -4.94 -15.92 11.84
N VAL A 159 -4.95 -14.82 11.08
CA VAL A 159 -5.86 -14.73 9.93
C VAL A 159 -5.14 -15.36 8.73
N PRO A 160 -5.76 -16.26 7.96
CA PRO A 160 -5.18 -16.75 6.72
C PRO A 160 -4.84 -15.55 5.84
N LEU A 161 -3.53 -15.29 5.66
CA LEU A 161 -2.92 -14.31 4.76
C LEU A 161 -3.29 -14.62 3.29
N LEU A 162 -4.57 -14.49 2.99
CA LEU A 162 -5.17 -14.58 1.68
C LEU A 162 -5.86 -13.24 1.46
N LEU A 163 -5.02 -12.23 1.18
CA LEU A 163 -5.09 -11.39 -0.01
C LEU A 163 -4.17 -10.17 0.17
N PHE A 164 -3.43 -9.83 -0.89
CA PHE A 164 -2.42 -8.76 -0.91
C PHE A 164 -1.15 -9.02 -0.06
N CYS A 165 -0.45 -10.14 -0.32
CA CYS A 165 0.77 -10.42 0.45
C CYS A 165 1.96 -9.48 0.16
N PHE A 166 1.97 -8.63 -0.87
CA PHE A 166 3.22 -7.93 -1.24
C PHE A 166 3.11 -6.56 -1.91
N LEU A 167 1.91 -6.07 -2.25
CA LEU A 167 1.79 -4.82 -3.01
C LEU A 167 1.37 -3.69 -2.07
N PHE A 168 2.36 -2.96 -1.57
CA PHE A 168 2.16 -1.75 -0.80
C PHE A 168 2.65 -0.62 -1.64
N LEU A 169 1.74 0.27 -2.00
CA LEU A 169 2.04 1.32 -2.96
C LEU A 169 2.42 2.56 -2.17
N VAL A 170 3.66 3.01 -2.36
CA VAL A 170 3.94 4.44 -2.19
C VAL A 170 3.67 5.06 -3.55
N MET A 171 2.64 5.90 -3.60
CA MET A 171 2.26 6.63 -4.80
C MET A 171 2.67 8.08 -4.64
N LEU A 172 3.39 8.55 -5.65
CA LEU A 172 3.97 9.88 -5.65
C LEU A 172 3.52 10.62 -6.90
N TRP A 173 3.12 11.89 -6.75
CA TRP A 173 2.74 12.73 -7.88
C TRP A 173 3.80 13.80 -8.13
N ASP A 174 4.28 13.87 -9.37
CA ASP A 174 5.37 14.78 -9.77
C ASP A 174 4.90 16.19 -10.17
N GLY A 175 3.58 16.45 -10.19
CA GLY A 175 3.02 17.73 -10.66
C GLY A 175 2.66 17.70 -12.14
#